data_AF-A0A1Y1Q251-F1
#
_entry.id   AF-A0A1Y1Q251-F1
#
_cell.length_a   1.000
_cell.length_b   1.000
_cell.length_c   1.000
_cell.angle_alpha   90.00
_cell.angle_beta   90.00
_cell.angle_gamma   90.00
#
_symmetry.space_group_name_H-M   'P 1'
#
loop_
_entity.id
_entity.type
_entity.pdbx_description
1 polymer ?
#
loop_
_entity_poly.entity_id
_entity_poly.type
_entity_poly.pdbx_seq_one_letter_code
_entity_poly.pdbx_strand_id
1 'polypeptide(L)'
;MKAKQYFDVFEEASKHPQAKQFSEESRARMILAQAVYRERMAQSLSQAKLAEKSHVSAAVISRIENSQSSTSIEVIYKIFRALGKPKIELDCA
;
A
#
# COMPACT_ATOMS: atom_id res chain seq x y z
N MET A 1 -19.24 15.55 26.48
CA MET A 1 -18.12 14.58 26.40
C MET A 1 -16.82 15.34 26.53
N LYS A 2 -15.87 14.94 27.39
CA LYS A 2 -14.54 15.56 27.44
C LYS A 2 -13.72 15.06 26.26
N ALA A 3 -13.14 15.97 25.48
CA ALA A 3 -12.20 15.61 24.42
C ALA A 3 -10.97 14.94 25.05
N LYS A 4 -10.65 13.71 24.61
CA LYS A 4 -9.37 13.09 24.98
C LYS A 4 -8.26 13.84 24.25
N GLN A 5 -7.40 14.50 25.00
CA GLN A 5 -6.22 15.15 24.48
C GLN A 5 -5.11 14.09 24.41
N TYR A 6 -4.81 13.61 23.21
CA TYR A 6 -3.73 12.66 23.00
C TYR A 6 -2.43 13.45 22.84
N PHE A 7 -1.62 13.46 23.89
CA PHE A 7 -0.23 13.93 23.82
C PHE A 7 0.63 12.80 23.26
N ASP A 8 1.39 13.11 22.21
CA ASP A 8 2.33 12.22 21.52
C ASP A 8 1.86 10.77 21.31
N VAL A 9 0.95 10.60 20.36
CA VAL A 9 0.40 9.29 19.98
C VAL A 9 1.45 8.28 19.51
N PHE A 10 2.60 8.76 19.02
CA PHE A 10 3.67 7.90 18.52
C PHE A 10 4.52 7.36 19.68
N GLU A 11 4.81 8.18 20.68
CA GLU A 11 5.50 7.72 21.89
C GLU A 11 4.69 6.63 22.58
N GLU A 12 3.38 6.81 22.74
CA GLU A 12 2.52 5.80 23.37
C GLU A 12 2.44 4.52 22.51
N ALA A 13 2.31 4.66 21.19
CA ALA A 13 2.30 3.50 20.28
C ALA A 13 3.63 2.72 20.32
N SER A 14 4.76 3.39 20.55
CA SER A 14 6.08 2.76 20.61
C SER A 14 6.24 1.77 21.79
N LYS A 15 5.43 1.93 22.84
CA LYS A 15 5.44 1.08 24.03
C LYS A 15 4.78 -0.29 23.79
N HIS A 16 4.04 -0.46 22.70
CA HIS A 16 3.39 -1.73 22.38
C HIS A 16 4.45 -2.81 22.04
N PRO A 17 4.33 -4.06 22.54
CA PRO A 17 5.32 -5.11 22.27
C PRO A 17 5.57 -5.38 20.78
N GLN A 18 4.55 -5.15 19.95
CA GLN A 18 4.60 -5.33 18.50
C GLN A 18 4.80 -4.02 17.72
N ALA A 19 5.09 -2.89 18.38
CA ALA A 19 5.23 -1.59 17.74
C ALA A 19 6.21 -1.61 16.56
N LYS A 20 7.37 -2.24 16.76
CA LYS A 20 8.37 -2.43 15.70
C LYS A 20 7.80 -3.20 14.52
N GLN A 21 7.16 -4.34 14.76
CA GLN A 21 6.57 -5.15 13.69
C GLN A 21 5.51 -4.36 12.90
N PHE A 22 4.60 -3.66 13.59
CA PHE A 22 3.57 -2.86 12.92
C PHE A 22 4.15 -1.71 12.11
N SER A 23 5.23 -1.10 12.61
CA SER A 23 5.96 -0.05 11.88
C SER A 23 6.58 -0.61 10.60
N GLU A 24 7.30 -1.73 10.68
CA GLU A 24 7.92 -2.38 9.52
C GLU A 24 6.87 -2.84 8.48
N GLU A 25 5.77 -3.44 8.93
CA GLU A 25 4.68 -3.84 8.03
C GLU A 25 4.01 -2.64 7.36
N SER A 26 3.80 -1.55 8.10
CA SER A 26 3.24 -0.31 7.56
C SER A 26 4.19 0.32 6.55
N ARG A 27 5.49 0.32 6.83
CA ARG A 27 6.53 0.77 5.90
C ARG A 27 6.51 -0.04 4.61
N ALA A 28 6.47 -1.38 4.72
CA ALA A 28 6.39 -2.25 3.56
C ALA A 28 5.14 -1.98 2.70
N ARG A 29 3.99 -1.75 3.32
CA ARG A 29 2.74 -1.38 2.62
C ARG A 29 2.89 -0.05 1.89
N MET A 30 3.48 0.96 2.53
CA MET A 30 3.71 2.29 1.93
C MET A 30 4.63 2.23 0.71
N ILE A 31 5.71 1.46 0.79
CA ILE A 31 6.66 1.30 -0.31
C ILE A 31 5.97 0.64 -1.51
N LEU A 32 5.24 -0.45 -1.28
CA LEU A 32 4.47 -1.12 -2.33
C LEU A 32 3.43 -0.18 -2.95
N ALA A 33 2.68 0.54 -2.11
CA ALA A 33 1.65 1.49 -2.54
C ALA A 33 2.23 2.56 -3.46
N GLN A 34 3.36 3.15 -3.06
CA GLN A 34 4.04 4.19 -3.83
C GLN A 34 4.57 3.65 -5.15
N ALA A 35 5.15 2.45 -5.16
CA ALA A 35 5.69 1.83 -6.37
C ALA A 35 4.58 1.53 -7.40
N VAL A 36 3.45 0.95 -6.96
CA VAL A 36 2.28 0.69 -7.82
C VAL A 36 1.69 2.01 -8.34
N TYR A 37 1.51 3.00 -7.46
CA TYR A 37 0.98 4.31 -7.84
C TYR A 37 1.85 4.98 -8.91
N ARG A 38 3.17 5.03 -8.71
CA ARG A 38 4.11 5.67 -9.64
C ARG A 38 4.04 5.01 -11.01
N GLU A 39 4.06 3.68 -11.05
CA GLU A 39 4.01 2.94 -12.31
C GLU A 39 2.66 3.11 -13.03
N ARG A 40 1.55 3.08 -12.29
CA ARG A 40 0.22 3.34 -12.85
C ARG A 40 0.14 4.74 -13.47
N MET A 41 0.65 5.75 -12.76
CA MET A 41 0.66 7.14 -13.21
C MET A 41 1.59 7.35 -14.41
N ALA A 42 2.74 6.68 -14.46
CA ALA A 42 3.65 6.73 -15.61
C ALA A 42 3.00 6.21 -16.90
N GLN A 43 1.99 5.34 -16.78
CA GLN A 43 1.18 4.83 -17.90
C GLN A 43 -0.14 5.59 -18.10
N SER A 44 -0.38 6.68 -17.36
CA SER A 44 -1.63 7.47 -17.40
C SER A 44 -2.90 6.64 -17.18
N LEU A 45 -2.81 5.57 -16.39
CA LEU A 45 -3.94 4.70 -16.10
C LEU A 45 -4.73 5.21 -14.90
N SER A 46 -6.07 5.19 -14.99
CA SER A 46 -6.90 5.31 -13.79
C SER A 46 -6.84 4.03 -12.96
N GLN A 47 -7.19 4.11 -11.67
CA GLN A 47 -7.31 2.91 -10.81
C GLN A 47 -8.31 1.91 -11.39
N ALA A 48 -9.42 2.38 -11.96
CA ALA A 48 -10.40 1.54 -12.63
C ALA A 48 -9.82 0.82 -13.85
N LYS A 49 -8.97 1.49 -14.65
CA LYS A 49 -8.35 0.86 -15.82
C LYS A 49 -7.30 -0.16 -15.44
N LEU A 50 -6.52 0.08 -14.39
CA LEU A 50 -5.60 -0.90 -13.84
C LEU A 50 -6.34 -2.12 -13.28
N ALA A 51 -7.45 -1.88 -12.57
CA ALA A 51 -8.32 -2.93 -12.04
C ALA A 51 -8.85 -3.86 -13.15
N GLU A 52 -9.38 -3.26 -14.23
CA GLU A 52 -9.83 -4.00 -15.42
C GLU A 52 -8.71 -4.87 -16.02
N LYS A 53 -7.53 -4.28 -16.24
CA LYS A 53 -6.36 -4.99 -16.81
C LYS A 53 -5.83 -6.12 -15.93
N SER A 54 -5.93 -5.98 -14.61
CA SER A 54 -5.41 -6.96 -13.64
C SER A 54 -6.45 -7.98 -13.19
N HIS A 55 -7.71 -7.83 -13.62
CA HIS A 55 -8.84 -8.63 -13.15
C HIS A 55 -8.99 -8.63 -11.62
N VAL A 56 -8.74 -7.47 -11.00
CA VAL A 56 -8.99 -7.22 -9.59
C VAL A 56 -9.99 -6.06 -9.46
N SER A 57 -10.62 -5.88 -8.30
CA SER A 57 -11.56 -4.78 -8.13
C SER A 57 -10.84 -3.43 -7.98
N ALA A 58 -11.48 -2.34 -8.43
CA ALA A 58 -10.96 -0.99 -8.22
C ALA A 58 -10.78 -0.67 -6.72
N ALA A 59 -11.62 -1.24 -5.84
CA ALA A 59 -11.46 -1.13 -4.40
C ALA A 59 -10.19 -1.82 -3.88
N VAL A 60 -9.75 -2.92 -4.48
CA VAL A 60 -8.47 -3.57 -4.17
C VAL A 60 -7.31 -2.67 -4.58
N ILE A 61 -7.32 -2.12 -5.80
CA ILE A 61 -6.29 -1.17 -6.25
C ILE A 61 -6.21 0.04 -5.31
N SER A 62 -7.36 0.63 -4.97
CA SER A 62 -7.42 1.77 -4.05
C SER A 62 -6.86 1.44 -2.68
N ARG A 63 -7.21 0.29 -2.08
CA ARG A 63 -6.66 -0.12 -0.78
C ARG A 63 -5.14 -0.34 -0.81
N ILE A 64 -4.62 -0.87 -1.92
CA ILE A 64 -3.17 -1.05 -2.10
C ILE A 64 -2.49 0.31 -2.18
N GLU A 65 -2.95 1.21 -3.04
CA GLU A 65 -2.35 2.54 -3.21
C GLU A 65 -2.48 3.44 -1.98
N ASN A 66 -3.44 3.15 -1.09
CA ASN A 66 -3.59 3.84 0.20
C ASN A 66 -2.93 3.10 1.39
N SER A 67 -2.18 2.02 1.15
CA SER A 67 -1.50 1.23 2.21
C SER A 67 -2.44 0.58 3.25
N GLN A 68 -3.72 0.35 2.91
CA GLN A 68 -4.76 -0.04 3.86
C GLN A 68 -5.04 -1.55 3.95
N SER A 69 -4.35 -2.39 3.17
CA SER A 69 -4.64 -3.84 3.11
C SER A 69 -3.36 -4.66 3.10
N SER A 70 -3.37 -5.76 3.87
CA SER A 70 -2.58 -6.93 3.50
C SER A 70 -3.14 -7.47 2.18
N THR A 71 -2.31 -7.50 1.15
CA THR A 71 -2.67 -7.96 -0.18
C THR A 71 -1.89 -9.24 -0.45
N SER A 72 -2.51 -10.25 -1.05
CA SER A 72 -1.82 -11.49 -1.37
C SER A 72 -0.77 -11.26 -2.47
N ILE A 73 0.29 -12.08 -2.45
CA ILE A 73 1.32 -12.08 -3.50
C ILE A 73 0.69 -12.31 -4.88
N GLU A 74 -0.37 -13.12 -4.98
CA GLU A 74 -1.09 -13.36 -6.22
C GLU A 74 -1.71 -12.07 -6.80
N VAL A 75 -2.32 -11.23 -5.96
CA VAL A 75 -2.90 -9.95 -6.39
C VAL A 75 -1.80 -8.98 -6.82
N ILE A 76 -0.69 -8.92 -6.08
CA ILE A 76 0.48 -8.10 -6.44
C ILE A 76 1.00 -8.53 -7.81
N TYR A 77 1.15 -9.84 -8.04
CA TYR A 77 1.59 -10.40 -9.31
C TYR A 77 0.65 -10.05 -10.47
N LYS A 78 -0.68 -10.14 -10.28
CA LYS A 78 -1.67 -9.73 -11.29
C LYS A 78 -1.53 -8.25 -11.65
N ILE A 79 -1.31 -7.39 -10.67
CA ILE A 79 -1.10 -5.95 -10.89
C ILE A 79 0.20 -5.70 -11.67
N PHE A 80 1.30 -6.36 -11.32
CA PHE A 80 2.58 -6.18 -12.02
C PHE A 80 2.48 -6.64 -13.49
N ARG A 81 1.82 -7.77 -13.72
CA ARG A 81 1.51 -8.28 -15.06
C ARG A 81 0.64 -7.29 -15.87
N ALA A 82 -0.38 -6.71 -15.24
CA ALA A 82 -1.25 -5.71 -15.88
C ALA A 82 -0.54 -4.41 -16.23
N LEU A 83 0.47 -4.04 -15.45
CA LEU A 83 1.39 -2.92 -15.73
C LEU A 83 2.45 -3.29 -16.78
N GLY A 84 2.49 -4.54 -17.26
CA GLY A 84 3.48 -4.99 -18.24
C GLY A 84 4.91 -5.00 -17.69
N LYS A 85 5.07 -5.11 -16.37
CA LYS A 85 6.38 -5.09 -15.70
C LYS A 85 6.79 -6.48 -15.23
N PRO A 86 7.99 -6.96 -15.58
CA PRO A 86 8.52 -8.21 -15.04
C PRO A 86 8.94 -8.08 -13.57
N LYS A 87 9.27 -6.85 -13.14
CA LYS A 87 9.57 -6.46 -11.77
C LYS A 87 9.18 -5.00 -11.55
N ILE A 88 8.79 -4.66 -10.33
CA ILE A 88 8.68 -3.28 -9.86
C ILE A 88 9.65 -3.13 -8.69
N GLU A 89 10.45 -2.08 -8.71
CA GLU A 89 11.43 -1.81 -7.69
C GLU A 89 10.75 -1.17 -6.48
N LEU A 90 11.01 -1.75 -5.30
CA LEU A 90 10.50 -1.27 -4.03
C LEU A 90 11.62 -0.47 -3.37
N ASP A 91 11.45 0.85 -3.31
CA ASP A 91 12.43 1.74 -2.70
C ASP A 91 12.27 1.75 -1.18
N CYS A 92 13.29 1.25 -0.49
CA CYS A 92 13.31 1.16 0.97
C CYS A 92 14.04 2.34 1.64
N ALA A 93 14.33 3.41 0.90
CA ALA A 93 14.96 4.62 1.44
C ALA A 93 14.25 5.16 2.70
#